data_AF-Q84C84-F1
#
_entry.id   AF-Q84C84-F1
#
_cell.length_a   1.000
_cell.length_b   1.000
_cell.length_c   1.000
_cell.angle_alpha   90.00
_cell.angle_beta   90.00
_cell.angle_gamma   90.00
#
_symmetry.space_group_name_H-M   'P 1'
#
loop_
_entity.id
_entity.type
_entity.pdbx_description
1 polymer ?
#
loop_
_entity_poly.entity_id
_entity_poly.type
_entity_poly.pdbx_seq_one_letter_code
_entity_poly.pdbx_strand_id
1 'polypeptide(L)'
;AMASLKKAVLASGADLGVIFDTDVDRAAIMDKNGESLNRNPLIAVISSIILEEKPGTTIVTDSTTSGHLQTFIEAKGGKQHRFKRGYRNVINEALRLNANGTPSEIAIEVSGHAALKENYFLDDGAYLIAKILMTYATLRKNGQDLPDLIADLKE
;
A
#
# COMPACT_ATOMS: atom_id res chain seq x y z
N ALA A 1 14.97 11.81 -6.06
CA ALA A 1 13.77 11.72 -5.21
C ALA A 1 14.06 10.95 -3.92
N MET A 2 14.18 9.61 -3.94
CA MET A 2 14.33 8.80 -2.73
C MET A 2 15.58 9.14 -1.87
N ALA A 3 16.72 9.40 -2.48
CA ALA A 3 17.92 9.85 -1.74
C ALA A 3 17.70 11.18 -1.00
N SER A 4 16.93 12.10 -1.60
CA SER A 4 16.55 13.37 -0.98
C SER A 4 15.60 13.15 0.19
N LEU A 5 14.62 12.25 0.03
CA LEU A 5 13.72 11.86 1.13
C LEU A 5 14.51 11.26 2.29
N LYS A 6 15.43 10.31 2.02
CA LYS A 6 16.31 9.71 3.03
C LYS A 6 17.10 10.75 3.80
N LYS A 7 17.74 11.67 3.09
CA LYS A 7 18.48 12.77 3.72
C LYS A 7 17.58 13.62 4.60
N ALA A 8 16.37 13.97 4.14
CA ALA A 8 15.44 14.79 4.89
C ALA A 8 14.97 14.11 6.18
N VAL A 9 14.56 12.84 6.11
CA VAL A 9 14.13 12.04 7.27
C VAL A 9 15.24 11.93 8.31
N LEU A 10 16.45 11.54 7.89
CA LEU A 10 17.58 11.38 8.80
C LEU A 10 18.03 12.71 9.42
N ALA A 11 17.95 13.81 8.66
CA ALA A 11 18.34 15.13 9.16
C ALA A 11 17.30 15.73 10.13
N SER A 12 16.01 15.45 9.95
CA SER A 12 14.96 15.95 10.82
C SER A 12 14.67 15.06 12.03
N GLY A 13 15.12 13.80 12.00
CA GLY A 13 14.73 12.80 12.99
C GLY A 13 13.24 12.45 12.93
N ALA A 14 12.62 12.58 11.74
CA ALA A 14 11.21 12.29 11.55
C ALA A 14 10.90 10.79 11.73
N ASP A 15 9.74 10.48 12.32
CA ASP A 15 9.26 9.11 12.48
C ASP A 15 8.92 8.42 11.13
N LEU A 16 8.49 9.20 10.14
CA LEU A 16 8.09 8.72 8.82
C LEU A 16 8.36 9.79 7.75
N GLY A 17 8.90 9.36 6.61
CA GLY A 17 9.01 10.17 5.40
C GLY A 17 7.96 9.80 4.37
N VAL A 18 7.40 10.81 3.70
CA VAL A 18 6.48 10.65 2.57
C VAL A 18 6.98 11.48 1.40
N ILE A 19 6.88 10.95 0.19
CA ILE A 19 7.07 11.69 -1.05
C ILE A 19 5.97 11.34 -2.05
N PHE A 20 5.54 12.35 -2.79
CA PHE A 20 4.60 12.24 -3.90
C PHE A 20 5.31 12.56 -5.21
N ASP A 21 4.73 12.14 -6.31
CA ASP A 21 5.07 12.68 -7.62
C ASP A 21 4.32 13.99 -7.91
N THR A 22 4.44 14.50 -9.14
CA THR A 22 4.07 15.87 -9.48
C THR A 22 2.57 16.16 -9.34
N ASP A 23 1.73 15.21 -9.74
CA ASP A 23 0.26 15.29 -9.71
C ASP A 23 -0.37 14.50 -8.56
N VAL A 24 0.47 13.92 -7.68
CA VAL A 24 0.07 13.34 -6.39
C VAL A 24 -0.79 12.07 -6.52
N ASP A 25 -0.73 11.41 -7.67
CA ASP A 25 -1.40 10.12 -7.88
C ASP A 25 -0.58 8.94 -7.32
N ARG A 26 0.72 9.12 -7.13
CA ARG A 26 1.62 8.14 -6.51
C ARG A 26 2.18 8.64 -5.20
N ALA A 27 2.36 7.68 -4.29
CA ALA A 27 3.08 7.92 -3.06
C ALA A 27 4.15 6.87 -2.79
N ALA A 28 5.20 7.31 -2.10
CA ALA A 28 6.24 6.46 -1.54
C ALA A 28 6.51 6.87 -0.09
N ILE A 29 6.84 5.89 0.74
CA ILE A 29 7.09 6.05 2.16
C ILE A 29 8.47 5.54 2.56
N MET A 30 8.97 6.08 3.66
CA MET A 30 10.26 5.75 4.24
C MET A 30 10.15 5.74 5.75
N ASP A 31 10.74 4.75 6.40
CA ASP A 31 10.77 4.67 7.86
C ASP A 31 11.75 5.69 8.47
N LYS A 32 11.73 5.83 9.79
CA LYS A 32 12.65 6.69 10.55
C LYS A 32 14.14 6.39 10.37
N ASN A 33 14.49 5.17 9.96
CA ASN A 33 15.87 4.74 9.72
C ASN A 33 16.33 5.08 8.29
N GLY A 34 15.44 5.64 7.47
CA GLY A 34 15.72 5.94 6.08
C GLY A 34 15.57 4.73 5.15
N GLU A 35 14.87 3.68 5.59
CA GLU A 35 14.60 2.48 4.82
C GLU A 35 13.28 2.60 4.06
N SER A 36 13.32 2.15 2.80
CA SER A 36 12.22 2.35 1.85
C SER A 36 11.16 1.27 2.00
N LEU A 37 9.95 1.66 2.38
CA LEU A 37 8.79 0.77 2.45
C LEU A 37 7.97 0.79 1.14
N ASN A 38 8.64 0.78 -0.02
CA ASN A 38 8.01 0.94 -1.34
C ASN A 38 7.97 -0.34 -2.16
N ARG A 39 7.15 -0.39 -3.22
CA ARG A 39 6.88 -1.60 -4.04
C ARG A 39 6.07 -2.63 -3.25
N ASN A 40 6.53 -3.88 -3.13
CA ASN A 40 5.82 -4.92 -2.39
C ASN A 40 5.57 -4.54 -0.91
N PRO A 41 6.53 -3.97 -0.16
CA PRO A 41 6.29 -3.45 1.19
C PRO A 41 5.12 -2.48 1.32
N LEU A 42 4.99 -1.49 0.41
CA LEU A 42 3.87 -0.53 0.45
C LEU A 42 2.53 -1.25 0.28
N ILE A 43 2.47 -2.17 -0.69
CA ILE A 43 1.28 -2.99 -0.94
C ILE A 43 0.98 -3.86 0.29
N ALA A 44 1.98 -4.46 0.91
CA ALA A 44 1.82 -5.28 2.11
C ALA A 44 1.31 -4.46 3.31
N VAL A 45 1.82 -3.24 3.52
CA VAL A 45 1.35 -2.32 4.58
C VAL A 45 -0.12 -2.01 4.37
N ILE A 46 -0.50 -1.49 3.20
CA ILE A 46 -1.89 -1.10 2.96
C ILE A 46 -2.84 -2.32 2.92
N SER A 47 -2.36 -3.47 2.43
CA SER A 47 -3.15 -4.71 2.46
C SER A 47 -3.42 -5.17 3.90
N SER A 48 -2.44 -5.03 4.81
CA SER A 48 -2.63 -5.39 6.21
C SER A 48 -3.72 -4.53 6.87
N ILE A 49 -3.68 -3.22 6.62
CA ILE A 49 -4.68 -2.25 7.11
C ILE A 49 -6.08 -2.60 6.56
N ILE A 50 -6.17 -2.82 5.25
CA ILE A 50 -7.45 -3.09 4.60
C ILE A 50 -8.03 -4.44 5.03
N LEU A 51 -7.20 -5.46 5.23
CA LEU A 51 -7.67 -6.80 5.63
C LEU A 51 -8.14 -6.85 7.08
N GLU A 52 -7.63 -5.97 7.94
CA GLU A 52 -8.17 -5.79 9.29
C GLU A 52 -9.60 -5.20 9.25
N GLU A 53 -9.83 -4.20 8.40
CA GLU A 53 -11.14 -3.55 8.24
C GLU A 53 -12.15 -4.37 7.42
N LYS A 54 -11.65 -5.10 6.41
CA LYS A 54 -12.42 -5.81 5.38
C LYS A 54 -11.85 -7.23 5.16
N PRO A 55 -12.03 -8.14 6.14
CA PRO A 55 -11.52 -9.51 6.04
C PRO A 55 -12.00 -10.22 4.77
N GLY A 56 -11.13 -11.01 4.14
CA GLY A 56 -11.47 -11.79 2.95
C GLY A 56 -11.54 -11.00 1.63
N THR A 57 -11.30 -9.68 1.65
CA THR A 57 -11.34 -8.88 0.44
C THR A 57 -10.20 -9.20 -0.52
N THR A 58 -10.42 -8.87 -1.80
CA THR A 58 -9.42 -8.99 -2.86
C THR A 58 -8.58 -7.73 -2.93
N ILE A 59 -7.26 -7.91 -3.04
CA ILE A 59 -6.28 -6.87 -3.31
C ILE A 59 -5.86 -7.02 -4.77
N VAL A 60 -6.30 -6.12 -5.64
CA VAL A 60 -5.90 -6.16 -7.06
C VAL A 60 -4.55 -5.50 -7.21
N THR A 61 -3.59 -6.21 -7.80
CA THR A 61 -2.23 -5.70 -8.01
C THR A 61 -1.76 -5.87 -9.44
N ASP A 62 -0.71 -5.14 -9.82
CA ASP A 62 -0.09 -5.34 -11.13
C ASP A 62 0.76 -6.64 -11.20
N SER A 63 1.08 -7.03 -12.42
CA SER A 63 1.74 -8.29 -12.74
C SER A 63 3.19 -8.38 -12.26
N THR A 64 3.78 -7.27 -11.79
CA THR A 64 5.20 -7.21 -11.38
C THR A 64 5.45 -7.43 -9.89
N THR A 65 4.41 -7.71 -9.12
CA THR A 65 4.49 -8.09 -7.71
C THR A 65 5.18 -9.45 -7.50
N SER A 66 5.78 -9.67 -6.33
CA SER A 66 6.47 -10.95 -6.02
C SER A 66 5.48 -12.07 -5.64
N GLY A 67 5.92 -13.33 -5.70
CA GLY A 67 5.14 -14.44 -5.15
C GLY A 67 5.06 -14.38 -3.61
N HIS A 68 6.07 -13.82 -2.95
CA HIS A 68 6.06 -13.61 -1.50
C HIS A 68 4.96 -12.65 -1.05
N LEU A 69 4.66 -11.61 -1.84
CA LEU A 69 3.53 -10.74 -1.56
C LEU A 69 2.20 -11.49 -1.62
N GLN A 70 2.03 -12.40 -2.57
CA GLN A 70 0.84 -13.25 -2.66
C GLN A 70 0.65 -14.05 -1.36
N THR A 71 1.69 -14.79 -0.97
CA THR A 71 1.69 -15.61 0.24
C THR A 71 1.39 -14.78 1.48
N PHE A 72 1.95 -13.57 1.57
CA PHE A 72 1.71 -12.65 2.69
C PHE A 72 0.24 -12.21 2.77
N ILE A 73 -0.35 -11.79 1.64
CA ILE A 73 -1.75 -11.35 1.59
C ILE A 73 -2.70 -12.51 1.94
N GLU A 74 -2.44 -13.69 1.39
CA GLU A 74 -3.24 -14.90 1.65
C GLU A 74 -3.12 -15.36 3.12
N ALA A 75 -1.93 -15.28 3.72
CA ALA A 75 -1.71 -15.60 5.12
C ALA A 75 -2.47 -14.65 6.07
N LYS A 76 -2.73 -13.41 5.65
CA LYS A 76 -3.59 -12.45 6.37
C LYS A 76 -5.09 -12.62 6.07
N GLY A 77 -5.48 -13.70 5.38
CA GLY A 77 -6.88 -14.01 5.07
C GLY A 77 -7.44 -13.21 3.89
N GLY A 78 -6.60 -12.53 3.11
CA GLY A 78 -6.98 -11.84 1.88
C GLY A 78 -6.83 -12.71 0.64
N LYS A 79 -7.04 -12.09 -0.52
CA LYS A 79 -6.74 -12.69 -1.83
C LYS A 79 -5.97 -11.70 -2.68
N GLN A 80 -4.81 -12.09 -3.23
CA GLN A 80 -4.18 -11.28 -4.25
C GLN A 80 -4.79 -11.60 -5.62
N HIS A 81 -5.33 -10.61 -6.31
CA HIS A 81 -5.71 -10.73 -7.72
C HIS A 81 -4.69 -10.00 -8.59
N ARG A 82 -3.71 -10.74 -9.10
CA ARG A 82 -2.67 -10.20 -9.96
C ARG A 82 -3.20 -10.00 -11.37
N PHE A 83 -3.07 -8.79 -11.90
CA PHE A 83 -3.60 -8.41 -13.21
C PHE A 83 -2.57 -7.70 -14.09
N LYS A 84 -2.94 -7.44 -15.35
CA LYS A 84 -2.08 -6.76 -16.33
C LYS A 84 -1.62 -5.41 -15.80
N ARG A 85 -0.30 -5.15 -15.88
CA ARG A 85 0.31 -3.86 -15.50
C ARG A 85 -0.34 -2.65 -16.18
N GLY A 86 -0.36 -1.54 -15.46
CA GLY A 86 -0.91 -0.24 -15.81
C GLY A 86 -2.00 0.12 -14.81
N TYR A 87 -1.85 1.24 -14.10
CA TYR A 87 -2.76 1.69 -13.03
C TYR A 87 -4.24 1.59 -13.45
N ARG A 88 -4.59 2.07 -14.66
CA ARG A 88 -5.96 2.00 -15.18
C ARG A 88 -6.46 0.57 -15.38
N ASN A 89 -5.59 -0.37 -15.78
CA ASN A 89 -5.95 -1.79 -15.92
C ASN A 89 -6.27 -2.39 -14.55
N VAL A 90 -5.45 -2.10 -13.54
CA VAL A 90 -5.60 -2.57 -12.16
C VAL A 90 -6.88 -2.00 -11.53
N ILE A 91 -7.15 -0.70 -11.71
CA ILE A 91 -8.38 -0.04 -11.25
C ILE A 91 -9.62 -0.62 -11.92
N ASN A 92 -9.61 -0.71 -13.25
CA ASN A 92 -10.74 -1.25 -14.01
C ASN A 92 -11.03 -2.70 -13.64
N GLU A 93 -10.00 -3.49 -13.33
CA GLU A 93 -10.17 -4.86 -12.86
C GLU A 93 -10.82 -4.92 -11.48
N ALA A 94 -10.40 -4.08 -10.52
CA ALA A 94 -11.06 -4.00 -9.22
C ALA A 94 -12.54 -3.59 -9.34
N LEU A 95 -12.87 -2.66 -10.24
CA LEU A 95 -14.24 -2.29 -10.55
C LEU A 95 -15.03 -3.45 -11.15
N ARG A 96 -14.43 -4.18 -12.12
CA ARG A 96 -15.05 -5.35 -12.75
C ARG A 96 -15.32 -6.47 -11.74
N LEU A 97 -14.38 -6.74 -10.83
CA LEU A 97 -14.57 -7.73 -9.77
C LEU A 97 -15.72 -7.36 -8.85
N ASN A 98 -15.78 -6.10 -8.39
CA ASN A 98 -16.89 -5.62 -7.56
C ASN A 98 -18.23 -5.72 -8.28
N ALA A 99 -18.31 -5.33 -9.56
CA ALA A 99 -19.53 -5.44 -10.36
C ALA A 99 -20.01 -6.91 -10.52
N ASN A 100 -19.09 -7.87 -10.51
CA ASN A 100 -19.37 -9.30 -10.58
C ASN A 100 -19.55 -9.95 -9.18
N GLY A 101 -19.66 -9.16 -8.11
CA GLY A 101 -19.91 -9.66 -6.75
C GLY A 101 -18.67 -10.17 -6.02
N THR A 102 -17.46 -9.97 -6.56
CA THR A 102 -16.20 -10.25 -5.85
C THR A 102 -15.71 -8.96 -5.17
N PRO A 103 -15.71 -8.88 -3.83
CA PRO A 103 -15.28 -7.67 -3.14
C PRO A 103 -13.78 -7.42 -3.37
N SER A 104 -13.47 -6.20 -3.79
CA SER A 104 -12.12 -5.67 -3.89
C SER A 104 -12.13 -4.27 -3.30
N GLU A 105 -11.30 -4.01 -2.30
CA GLU A 105 -11.30 -2.72 -1.58
C GLU A 105 -10.17 -1.79 -2.06
N ILE A 106 -9.19 -2.34 -2.77
CA ILE A 106 -8.07 -1.57 -3.33
C ILE A 106 -7.59 -2.16 -4.66
N ALA A 107 -7.10 -1.26 -5.50
CA ALA A 107 -6.29 -1.56 -6.68
C ALA A 107 -4.95 -0.81 -6.52
N ILE A 108 -3.80 -1.49 -6.59
CA ILE A 108 -2.50 -0.86 -6.31
C ILE A 108 -1.37 -1.45 -7.16
N GLU A 109 -0.45 -0.61 -7.62
CA GLU A 109 0.75 -1.02 -8.35
C GLU A 109 2.03 -0.90 -7.50
N VAL A 110 3.09 -1.64 -7.85
CA VAL A 110 4.42 -1.46 -7.23
C VAL A 110 5.02 -0.06 -7.41
N SER A 111 4.49 0.73 -8.34
CA SER A 111 4.90 2.12 -8.62
C SER A 111 4.35 3.13 -7.60
N GLY A 112 3.38 2.74 -6.77
CA GLY A 112 2.74 3.63 -5.78
C GLY A 112 1.40 4.21 -6.23
N HIS A 113 0.91 3.91 -7.44
CA HIS A 113 -0.47 4.22 -7.85
C HIS A 113 -1.41 3.36 -7.02
N ALA A 114 -2.42 3.97 -6.42
CA ALA A 114 -3.37 3.26 -5.58
C ALA A 114 -4.74 3.92 -5.63
N ALA A 115 -5.76 3.07 -5.71
CA ALA A 115 -7.14 3.48 -5.75
C ALA A 115 -7.95 2.65 -4.76
N LEU A 116 -8.53 3.31 -3.76
CA LEU A 116 -9.32 2.68 -2.71
C LEU A 116 -10.81 2.85 -3.02
N LYS A 117 -11.59 1.80 -2.76
CA LYS A 117 -13.03 1.78 -3.04
C LYS A 117 -13.81 2.86 -2.28
N GLU A 118 -13.44 3.09 -1.03
CA GLU A 118 -13.99 4.17 -0.19
C GLU A 118 -13.64 5.58 -0.69
N ASN A 119 -12.59 5.71 -1.51
CA ASN A 119 -12.26 6.92 -2.27
C ASN A 119 -12.67 6.80 -3.75
N TYR A 120 -13.78 6.11 -4.02
CA TYR A 120 -14.39 5.98 -5.35
C TYR A 120 -13.47 5.38 -6.43
N PHE A 121 -12.43 4.63 -6.04
CA PHE A 121 -11.38 4.14 -6.94
C PHE A 121 -10.70 5.26 -7.75
N LEU A 122 -10.59 6.47 -7.18
CA LEU A 122 -9.70 7.50 -7.69
C LEU A 122 -8.25 7.09 -7.44
N ASP A 123 -7.39 7.30 -8.44
CA ASP A 123 -5.94 7.12 -8.30
C ASP A 123 -5.38 8.30 -7.50
N ASP A 124 -5.11 8.07 -6.22
CA ASP A 124 -4.91 9.14 -5.24
C ASP A 124 -3.88 8.72 -4.18
N GLY A 125 -2.63 9.13 -4.43
CA GLY A 125 -1.52 8.88 -3.53
C GLY A 125 -1.70 9.59 -2.18
N ALA A 126 -2.34 10.77 -2.16
CA ALA A 126 -2.60 11.49 -0.92
C ALA A 126 -3.58 10.74 -0.01
N TYR A 127 -4.65 10.19 -0.59
CA TYR A 127 -5.61 9.36 0.16
C TYR A 127 -4.97 8.07 0.68
N LEU A 128 -4.15 7.40 -0.14
CA LEU A 128 -3.37 6.24 0.29
C LEU A 128 -2.55 6.57 1.55
N ILE A 129 -1.82 7.68 1.53
CA ILE A 129 -1.00 8.11 2.67
C ILE A 129 -1.85 8.49 3.87
N ALA A 130 -2.95 9.21 3.68
CA ALA A 130 -3.86 9.57 4.78
C ALA A 130 -4.35 8.30 5.50
N LYS A 131 -4.73 7.25 4.76
CA LYS A 131 -5.14 5.97 5.35
C LYS A 131 -4.02 5.29 6.14
N ILE A 132 -2.80 5.27 5.60
CA ILE A 132 -1.64 4.73 6.30
C ILE A 132 -1.35 5.52 7.58
N LEU A 133 -1.39 6.85 7.54
CA LEU A 133 -1.12 7.71 8.69
C LEU A 133 -2.15 7.55 9.81
N MET A 134 -3.43 7.32 9.48
CA MET A 134 -4.46 7.03 10.48
C MET A 134 -4.12 5.76 11.28
N THR A 135 -3.70 4.70 10.59
CA THR A 135 -3.27 3.46 11.27
C THR A 135 -1.95 3.68 12.00
N TYR A 136 -1.02 4.42 11.40
CA TYR A 136 0.29 4.70 11.97
C TYR A 136 0.19 5.36 13.34
N ALA A 137 -0.70 6.35 13.50
CA ALA A 137 -0.93 7.00 14.79
C ALA A 137 -1.37 6.00 15.89
N THR A 138 -2.17 5.00 15.54
CA THR A 138 -2.59 3.94 16.47
C THR A 138 -1.44 2.98 16.79
N LEU A 139 -0.64 2.58 15.80
CA LEU A 139 0.55 1.75 16.01
C LEU A 139 1.55 2.43 16.96
N ARG A 140 1.83 3.72 16.75
CA ARG A 140 2.74 4.49 17.61
C ARG A 140 2.27 4.56 19.06
N LYS A 141 0.96 4.69 19.30
CA LYS A 141 0.39 4.62 20.66
C LYS A 141 0.62 3.26 21.34
N ASN A 142 0.70 2.19 20.55
CA ASN A 142 0.93 0.83 21.03
C ASN A 142 2.41 0.43 21.03
N GLY A 143 3.33 1.37 20.75
CA GLY A 143 4.76 1.10 20.69
C GLY A 143 5.21 0.33 19.44
N GLN A 144 4.37 0.27 18.41
CA GLN A 144 4.62 -0.40 17.13
C GLN A 144 4.92 0.62 16.02
N ASP A 145 5.37 0.12 14.87
CA ASP A 145 5.79 0.88 13.69
C ASP A 145 5.26 0.20 12.40
N LEU A 146 5.30 0.87 11.24
CA LEU A 146 4.80 0.28 9.98
C LEU A 146 5.50 -1.04 9.59
N PRO A 147 6.84 -1.18 9.76
CA PRO A 147 7.52 -2.45 9.49
C PRO A 147 6.96 -3.64 10.27
N ASP A 148 6.40 -3.42 11.47
CA ASP A 148 5.82 -4.49 12.28
C ASP A 148 4.60 -5.13 11.62
N LEU A 149 3.85 -4.37 10.81
CA LEU A 149 2.71 -4.90 10.06
C LEU A 149 3.12 -5.95 9.02
N ILE A 150 4.36 -5.84 8.52
CA ILE A 150 4.90 -6.60 7.40
C ILE A 150 6.12 -7.45 7.79
N ALA A 151 6.34 -7.71 9.07
CA ALA A 151 7.50 -8.48 9.56
C ALA A 151 7.61 -9.88 8.93
N ASP A 152 6.48 -10.49 8.57
CA ASP A 152 6.42 -11.81 7.92
C ASP A 152 6.53 -11.77 6.38
N LEU A 153 6.65 -10.58 5.78
CA LEU A 153 6.86 -10.43 4.34
C LEU A 153 8.28 -10.88 3.98
N LYS A 154 8.37 -11.89 3.11
CA LYS A 154 9.65 -12.36 2.57
C LYS A 154 10.05 -11.52 1.34
N GLU A 155 11.35 -11.30 1.17
CA GLU A 155 11.94 -10.63 -0.01
C GLU A 155 11.98 -11.53 -1.24
#